data_AF-A0A9W5S2Y7-F1
#
_entry.id   AF-A0A9W5S2Y7-F1
#
_cell.length_a   1.000
_cell.length_b   1.000
_cell.length_c   1.000
_cell.angle_alpha   90.00
_cell.angle_beta   90.00
_cell.angle_gamma   90.00
#
_symmetry.space_group_name_H-M   'P 1'
#
loop_
_entity.id
_entity.type
_entity.pdbx_description
1 polymer ?
#
loop_
_entity_poly.entity_id
_entity_poly.type
_entity_poly.pdbx_seq_one_letter_code
_entity_poly.pdbx_strand_id
1 'polypeptide(L)' 'MLPVHERLAELWVLRNCRGLTESEKTDMEHCLAVNASFCRELAHLKNLSLLASMTEDSDWQHDICSRIEKLSRV' A
#
# COMPACT_ATOMS: atom_id res chain seq x y z
N MET A 1 2.59 -4.14 -8.81
CA MET A 1 1.28 -3.98 -8.16
C MET A 1 1.22 -5.10 -7.13
N LEU A 2 1.01 -4.79 -5.83
CA LEU A 2 1.05 -5.84 -4.80
C LEU A 2 -0.08 -6.87 -5.00
N PRO A 3 0.14 -8.16 -4.73
CA PRO A 3 -0.90 -9.20 -4.85
C PRO A 3 -2.19 -8.88 -4.07
N VAL A 4 -2.08 -8.16 -2.95
CA VAL A 4 -3.24 -7.72 -2.17
C VAL A 4 -4.15 -6.76 -2.94
N HIS A 5 -3.60 -5.91 -3.81
CA HIS A 5 -4.40 -4.99 -4.63
C HIS A 5 -5.15 -5.74 -5.73
N GLU A 6 -4.54 -6.77 -6.31
CA GLU A 6 -5.19 -7.65 -7.29
C GLU A 6 -6.35 -8.40 -6.63
N ARG A 7 -6.14 -8.97 -5.44
CA ARG A 7 -7.19 -9.66 -4.68
C ARG A 7 -8.33 -8.72 -4.25
N LEU A 8 -8.00 -7.49 -3.83
CA LEU A 8 -9.03 -6.47 -3.53
C LEU A 8 -9.87 -6.12 -4.76
N ALA A 9 -9.24 -6.00 -5.94
CA ALA A 9 -9.96 -5.72 -7.18
C ALA A 9 -10.91 -6.87 -7.56
N GLU A 10 -10.46 -8.12 -7.43
CA GLU A 10 -11.29 -9.30 -7.65
C GLU A 10 -12.50 -9.33 -6.70
N LEU A 11 -12.26 -9.18 -5.38
CA LEU A 11 -13.32 -9.16 -4.36
C LEU A 11 -14.31 -8.00 -4.58
N TRP A 12 -13.82 -6.85 -5.05
CA TRP A 12 -14.67 -5.73 -5.42
C TRP A 12 -15.60 -6.07 -6.58
N VAL A 13 -15.09 -6.71 -7.63
CA VAL A 13 -15.93 -7.16 -8.76
C VAL A 13 -16.97 -8.17 -8.28
N LEU A 14 -16.55 -9.19 -7.50
CA LEU A 14 -17.46 -10.21 -6.97
C LEU A 14 -18.59 -9.59 -6.14
N ARG A 15 -18.27 -8.64 -5.25
CA ARG A 15 -19.25 -7.92 -4.42
C ARG A 15 -20.31 -7.18 -5.24
N ASN A 16 -19.94 -6.66 -6.42
CA ASN A 16 -20.86 -5.92 -7.29
C ASN A 16 -21.71 -6.85 -8.16
N CYS A 17 -21.24 -8.06 -8.44
CA CYS A 17 -22.01 -9.06 -9.18
C CYS A 17 -22.96 -9.86 -8.28
N ARG A 18 -22.54 -10.15 -7.04
CA ARG A 18 -23.32 -10.91 -6.04
C ARG A 18 -22.91 -10.54 -4.62
N GLY A 19 -23.70 -10.97 -3.63
CA GLY A 19 -23.25 -10.93 -2.24
C GLY A 19 -21.95 -11.74 -2.04
N LEU A 20 -21.03 -11.21 -1.24
CA LEU A 20 -19.84 -11.94 -0.81
C LEU A 20 -20.21 -13.05 0.17
N THR A 21 -19.53 -14.19 0.06
CA THR A 21 -19.58 -15.24 1.09
C THR A 21 -18.86 -14.77 2.36
N GLU A 22 -19.08 -15.44 3.49
CA GLU A 22 -18.38 -15.10 4.73
C GLU A 22 -16.85 -15.24 4.62
N SER A 23 -16.37 -16.23 3.85
CA SER A 23 -14.95 -16.38 3.57
C SER A 23 -14.39 -15.20 2.76
N GLU A 24 -15.13 -14.74 1.75
CA GLU A 24 -14.73 -13.59 0.93
C GLU A 24 -14.78 -12.26 1.68
N LYS A 25 -15.74 -12.10 2.61
CA LYS A 25 -15.76 -10.95 3.52
C LYS A 25 -14.52 -10.94 4.41
N THR A 26 -14.18 -12.09 4.98
CA THR A 26 -12.99 -12.26 5.82
C THR A 26 -11.71 -11.97 5.01
N ASP A 27 -11.60 -12.50 3.80
CA ASP A 27 -10.50 -12.19 2.87
C ASP A 27 -10.42 -10.69 2.58
N MET A 28 -11.56 -10.03 2.35
CA MET A 28 -11.61 -8.60 2.07
C MET A 28 -11.12 -7.77 3.26
N GLU A 29 -11.50 -8.13 4.49
CA GLU A 29 -11.00 -7.49 5.71
C GLU A 29 -9.49 -7.64 5.87
N HIS A 30 -8.95 -8.84 5.66
CA HIS A 30 -7.51 -9.07 5.70
C HIS A 30 -6.77 -8.26 4.64
N CYS A 31 -7.27 -8.25 3.41
CA CYS A 31 -6.66 -7.48 2.34
C CYS A 31 -6.70 -5.96 2.62
N LEU A 32 -7.80 -5.47 3.19
CA LEU A 32 -7.92 -4.06 3.60
C LEU A 32 -6.94 -3.71 4.73
N ALA A 33 -6.73 -4.59 5.70
CA ALA A 33 -5.78 -4.36 6.78
C ALA A 33 -4.34 -4.22 6.25
N VAL A 34 -3.93 -5.12 5.35
CA VAL A 34 -2.61 -5.05 4.70
C VAL A 34 -2.49 -3.78 3.84
N ASN A 35 -3.52 -3.46 3.05
CA ASN A 35 -3.55 -2.24 2.24
C ASN A 35 -3.44 -0.97 3.11
N ALA A 36 -4.14 -0.92 4.25
CA ALA A 36 -4.07 0.20 5.18
C ALA A 36 -2.67 0.36 5.77
N SER A 37 -2.01 -0.76 6.14
CA SER A 37 -0.62 -0.74 6.62
C SER A 37 0.34 -0.21 5.55
N PHE A 38 0.24 -0.75 4.32
CA PHE A 38 1.05 -0.30 3.19
C PHE A 38 0.88 1.20 2.91
N CYS A 39 -0.36 1.68 2.80
CA CYS A 39 -0.63 3.09 2.54
C CYS A 39 -0.09 4.00 3.64
N ARG A 40 -0.18 3.57 4.91
CA ARG A 40 0.36 4.32 6.05
C ARG A 40 1.87 4.46 5.96
N GLU A 41 2.57 3.36 5.70
CA GLU A 41 4.03 3.35 5.59
C GLU A 41 4.50 4.17 4.39
N LEU A 42 3.85 4.01 3.24
CA LEU A 42 4.17 4.79 2.04
C LEU A 42 3.96 6.29 2.26
N ALA A 43 2.87 6.69 2.91
CA ALA A 43 2.61 8.09 3.23
C ALA A 43 3.68 8.66 4.18
N HIS A 44 4.08 7.88 5.19
CA HIS A 44 5.14 8.26 6.10
C HIS A 44 6.47 8.49 5.36
N LEU A 45 6.88 7.56 4.50
CA LEU A 45 8.11 7.69 3.71
C LEU A 45 8.06 8.89 2.77
N LYS A 46 6.92 9.15 2.11
CA LYS A 46 6.76 10.34 1.24
C LYS A 46 6.91 11.64 2.03
N ASN A 47 6.36 11.72 3.23
CA ASN A 47 6.53 12.88 4.10
C ASN A 47 7.99 13.08 4.51
N LEU A 48 8.71 12.00 4.84
CA LEU A 48 10.14 12.08 5.13
C LEU A 48 10.94 12.52 3.91
N SER A 49 10.62 12.02 2.72
CA SER A 49 11.29 12.42 1.47
C SER A 49 11.12 13.91 1.18
N LEU A 50 9.92 14.44 1.43
CA LEU A 50 9.65 15.88 1.34
C LEU A 50 10.49 16.67 2.35
N LEU A 51 10.55 16.22 3.61
CA LEU A 51 11.38 16.88 4.64
C LEU A 51 12.86 16.89 4.24
N ALA A 52 13.41 15.77 3.79
CA ALA A 52 14.78 15.66 3.31
C ALA A 52 15.06 16.65 2.16
N SER A 53 14.13 16.75 1.21
CA SER A 53 14.21 17.73 0.11
C SER A 53 14.20 19.17 0.61
N MET A 54 13.33 19.49 1.58
CA MET A 54 13.22 20.84 2.15
C MET A 54 14.45 21.26 2.96
N THR A 55 15.21 20.29 3.48
CA THR A 55 16.47 20.52 4.20
C THR A 55 17.71 20.33 3.32
N GLU A 56 17.53 20.17 2.01
CA GLU A 56 18.60 19.94 1.03
C GLU A 56 19.47 18.70 1.33
N ASP A 57 18.95 17.74 2.10
CA ASP A 57 19.63 16.49 2.44
C ASP A 57 19.36 15.43 1.37
N SER A 58 20.15 15.49 0.30
CA SER A 58 19.97 14.65 -0.88
C SER A 58 20.30 13.18 -0.60
N ASP A 59 21.25 12.89 0.29
CA ASP A 59 21.63 11.52 0.64
C ASP A 59 20.51 10.83 1.43
N TRP A 60 19.92 11.54 2.41
CA TRP A 60 18.76 11.04 3.13
C TRP A 60 17.56 10.86 2.20
N GLN A 61 17.33 11.81 1.28
CA GLN A 61 16.25 11.70 0.30
C GLN A 61 16.41 10.46 -0.59
N HIS A 62 17.62 10.17 -1.07
CA HIS A 62 17.89 8.97 -1.86
C HIS A 62 17.67 7.66 -1.08
N ASP A 63 18.07 7.59 0.19
CA ASP A 63 17.79 6.43 1.04
C ASP A 63 16.27 6.19 1.19
N ILE A 64 15.51 7.25 1.45
CA ILE A 64 14.05 7.15 1.55
C ILE A 64 13.43 6.69 0.22
N CYS A 65 13.89 7.21 -0.92
CA CYS A 65 13.44 6.76 -2.23
C CYS A 65 13.71 5.26 -2.45
N SER A 66 14.89 4.77 -2.06
CA SER A 66 15.21 3.33 -2.11
C SER A 66 14.25 2.49 -1.25
N ARG A 67 13.87 2.98 -0.07
CA ARG A 67 12.90 2.31 0.81
C ARG A 67 11.49 2.29 0.20
N ILE A 68 11.06 3.38 -0.44
CA ILE A 68 9.77 3.44 -1.16
C ILE A 68 9.74 2.42 -2.30
N GLU A 69 10.82 2.32 -3.07
CA GLU A 69 10.94 1.34 -4.17
C GLU A 69 10.87 -0.10 -3.66
N LYS A 70 11.57 -0.41 -2.56
CA LYS A 70 11.51 -1.73 -1.91
C LYS A 70 10.10 -2.06 -1.41
N LEU A 71 9.44 -1.10 -0.77
CA LEU A 71 8.06 -1.27 -0.28
C LEU A 71 7.07 -1.52 -1.43
N SER A 72 7.32 -0.92 -2.60
CA SER A 72 6.44 -1.00 -3.77
C SER A 72 6.75 -2.18 -4.70
N ARG A 73 7.87 -2.88 -4.49
CA ARG A 73 8.28 -4.08 -5.22
C ARG A 73 7.96 -5.33 -4.41
N VAL A 74 6.86 -5.99 -4.77
CA VAL A 74 6.59 -7.42 -4.52
C VAL A 74 6.02 -8.00 -5.80
#